data_AF-A0A7C5QB53-F1
#
_entry.id   AF-A0A7C5QB53-F1
#
_cell.length_a   1.000
_cell.length_b   1.000
_cell.length_c   1.000
_cell.angle_alpha   90.00
_cell.angle_beta   90.00
_cell.angle_gamma   90.00
#
_symmetry.space_group_name_H-M   'P 1'
#
loop_
_entity.id
_entity.type
_entity.pdbx_description
1 polymer ?
#
loop_
_entity_poly.entity_id
_entity_poly.type
_entity_poly.pdbx_seq_one_letter_code
_entity_poly.pdbx_strand_id
1 'polypeptide(L)'
;MNCKRCQRLISDWLDGDLSIKDKEKVERHLRRCDSCRQHFDDLKFLEARIKSLSTVDYSDWAGFENRLTVGLNKIKAEQKDRRGFWVSIPAPAWAMSLMVLIMVVFMVFFLKPEGNNGLQLASLLSYEDSYLSLSQIISEDESLASRLNEEIVDSIVKEIKDDEVYVQNLKQIDINQQQIYEYDTENNLLNENFILPEEK
;
A
#
# COMPACT_ATOMS: atom_id res chain seq x y z
N MET A 1 -14.31 21.19 15.04
CA MET A 1 -13.92 20.01 14.24
C MET A 1 -14.00 18.79 15.14
N ASN A 2 -14.46 17.66 14.61
CA ASN A 2 -14.50 16.37 15.29
C ASN A 2 -13.14 15.66 15.19
N CYS A 3 -12.83 14.79 16.14
CA CYS A 3 -11.53 14.12 16.23
C CYS A 3 -11.21 13.30 14.97
N LYS A 4 -12.18 12.53 14.43
CA LYS A 4 -12.00 11.76 13.19
C LYS A 4 -11.53 12.60 12.00
N ARG A 5 -12.11 13.80 11.83
CA ARG A 5 -11.71 14.72 10.76
C ARG A 5 -10.33 15.33 11.03
N CYS A 6 -10.00 15.59 12.30
CA CYS A 6 -8.67 16.06 12.67
C CYS A 6 -7.59 15.03 12.33
N GLN A 7 -7.81 13.76 12.68
CA GLN A 7 -6.85 12.67 12.43
C GLN A 7 -6.58 12.49 10.93
N ARG A 8 -7.61 12.59 10.08
CA ARG A 8 -7.41 12.56 8.63
C ARG A 8 -6.54 13.72 8.14
N LEU A 9 -6.87 14.95 8.56
CA LEU A 9 -6.11 16.14 8.15
C LEU A 9 -4.70 16.17 8.73
N ILE A 10 -4.43 15.47 9.85
CA ILE A 10 -3.08 15.26 10.39
C ILE A 10 -2.23 14.44 9.40
N SER A 11 -2.79 13.39 8.79
CA SER A 11 -2.08 12.59 7.79
C SER A 11 -1.74 13.45 6.56
N ASP A 12 -2.75 14.14 6.00
CA ASP A 12 -2.57 15.08 4.89
C ASP A 12 -1.54 16.19 5.22
N TRP A 13 -1.43 16.59 6.50
CA TRP A 13 -0.46 17.59 6.94
C TRP A 13 0.97 17.04 6.97
N LEU A 14 1.17 15.80 7.44
CA LEU A 14 2.49 15.16 7.47
C LEU A 14 3.00 14.88 6.05
N ASP A 15 2.10 14.57 5.12
CA ASP A 15 2.42 14.36 3.70
C ASP A 15 2.72 15.68 2.95
N GLY A 16 2.42 16.84 3.54
CA GLY A 16 2.68 18.16 2.96
C GLY A 16 1.56 18.70 2.05
N ASP A 17 0.45 17.98 1.93
CA ASP A 17 -0.66 18.29 1.01
C ASP A 17 -1.79 19.13 1.63
N LEU A 18 -1.58 19.66 2.84
CA LEU A 18 -2.62 20.40 3.57
C LEU A 18 -2.64 21.91 3.31
N SER A 19 -3.82 22.45 3.04
CA SER A 19 -4.04 23.90 2.88
C SER A 19 -3.77 24.68 4.18
N ILE A 20 -3.31 25.93 4.06
CA ILE A 20 -3.04 26.84 5.20
C ILE A 20 -4.27 26.98 6.11
N LYS A 21 -5.46 27.10 5.53
CA LYS A 21 -6.73 27.25 6.27
C LYS A 21 -7.09 26.00 7.08
N ASP A 22 -6.75 24.81 6.59
CA ASP A 22 -7.04 23.57 7.30
C ASP A 22 -5.96 23.27 8.35
N LYS A 23 -4.72 23.69 8.12
CA LYS A 23 -3.65 23.65 9.13
C LYS A 23 -4.03 24.43 10.39
N GLU A 24 -4.54 25.66 10.25
CA GLU A 24 -5.03 26.46 11.39
C GLU A 24 -6.20 25.81 12.16
N LYS A 25 -7.05 25.03 11.46
CA LYS A 25 -8.15 24.30 12.10
C LYS A 25 -7.63 23.09 12.88
N VAL A 26 -6.66 22.37 12.33
CA VAL A 26 -5.99 21.25 12.99
C VAL A 26 -5.24 21.75 14.22
N GLU A 27 -4.42 22.81 14.10
CA GLU A 27 -3.68 23.39 15.22
C GLU A 27 -4.60 23.84 16.37
N ARG A 28 -5.73 24.48 16.05
CA ARG A 28 -6.74 24.83 17.08
C ARG A 28 -7.32 23.61 17.77
N HIS A 29 -7.52 22.51 17.05
CA HIS A 29 -8.04 21.27 17.63
C HIS A 29 -7.00 20.59 18.52
N LEU A 30 -5.74 20.54 18.09
CA LEU A 30 -4.62 19.97 18.86
C LEU A 30 -4.31 20.73 20.17
N ARG A 31 -4.76 21.99 20.28
CA ARG A 31 -4.68 22.74 21.55
C ARG A 31 -5.76 22.35 22.55
N ARG A 32 -6.86 21.74 22.11
CA ARG A 32 -8.05 21.45 22.93
C ARG A 32 -8.32 19.96 23.13
N CYS A 33 -7.71 19.09 22.33
CA CYS A 33 -7.94 17.65 22.36
C CYS A 33 -6.62 16.89 22.52
N ASP A 34 -6.42 16.30 23.70
CA ASP A 34 -5.21 15.56 24.04
C ASP A 34 -5.05 14.28 23.22
N SER A 35 -6.15 13.58 22.90
CA SER A 35 -6.09 12.36 22.09
C SER A 35 -5.63 12.61 20.66
N CYS A 36 -6.03 13.74 20.05
CA CYS A 36 -5.54 14.12 18.73
C CYS A 36 -4.10 14.61 18.78
N ARG A 37 -3.65 15.18 19.91
CA ARG A 37 -2.25 15.55 20.12
C ARG A 37 -1.35 14.32 20.22
N GLN A 38 -1.72 13.34 21.04
CA GLN A 38 -1.00 12.07 21.14
C GLN A 38 -0.87 11.40 19.76
N HIS A 39 -1.98 11.29 19.02
CA HIS A 39 -1.96 10.72 17.67
C HIS A 39 -1.02 11.46 16.70
N PHE A 40 -0.95 12.79 16.80
CA PHE A 40 -0.02 13.59 16.00
C PHE A 40 1.45 13.33 16.36
N ASP A 41 1.74 13.23 17.66
CA ASP A 41 3.09 12.98 18.16
C ASP A 41 3.56 11.55 17.81
N ASP A 42 2.66 10.55 17.89
CA ASP A 42 2.93 9.16 17.50
C ASP A 42 3.30 9.06 16.02
N LEU A 43 2.55 9.73 15.15
CA LEU A 43 2.82 9.76 13.71
C LEU A 43 4.14 10.46 13.39
N LYS A 44 4.47 11.56 14.09
CA LYS A 44 5.77 12.22 13.96
C LYS A 44 6.92 11.34 14.42
N PHE A 45 6.73 10.59 15.49
CA PHE A 45 7.75 9.66 15.99
C PHE A 45 8.02 8.56 14.96
N LEU A 46 6.96 7.99 14.38
CA LEU A 46 7.05 7.03 13.27
C LEU A 46 7.78 7.62 12.06
N GLU A 47 7.40 8.82 11.62
CA GLU A 47 8.04 9.50 10.49
C GLU A 47 9.54 9.72 10.73
N ALA A 48 9.91 10.17 11.93
CA ALA A 48 11.31 10.38 12.31
C ALA A 48 12.09 9.05 12.33
N ARG A 49 11.46 7.97 12.80
CA ARG A 49 12.07 6.63 12.82
C ARG A 49 12.26 6.07 11.41
N ILE A 50 11.30 6.29 10.52
CA ILE A 50 11.41 5.88 9.12
C ILE A 50 12.51 6.67 8.41
N LYS A 51 12.59 7.98 8.65
CA LYS A 51 13.65 8.83 8.08
C LYS A 51 15.05 8.52 8.62
N SER A 52 15.15 7.95 9.82
CA SER A 52 16.43 7.52 10.38
C SER A 52 16.88 6.14 9.93
N LEU A 53 15.98 5.34 9.33
CA LEU A 53 16.39 4.16 8.59
C LEU A 53 17.19 4.63 7.37
N SER A 54 18.39 4.05 7.23
CA SER A 54 19.39 4.43 6.24
C SER A 54 18.79 4.70 4.86
N THR A 55 19.16 5.81 4.26
CA THR A 55 18.91 6.06 2.84
C THR A 55 19.54 4.93 2.05
N VAL A 56 18.71 4.13 1.39
CA VAL A 56 19.17 3.10 0.46
C VAL A 56 20.03 3.81 -0.59
N ASP A 57 21.29 3.39 -0.71
CA ASP A 57 22.18 3.93 -1.72
C ASP A 57 21.67 3.45 -3.09
N TYR A 58 21.11 4.38 -3.87
CA TYR A 58 20.56 4.11 -5.21
C TYR A 58 21.68 4.05 -6.28
N SER A 59 22.88 3.59 -5.91
CA SER A 59 24.03 3.52 -6.80
C SER A 59 23.80 2.62 -8.03
N ASP A 60 22.84 1.70 -7.98
CA ASP A 60 22.41 0.85 -9.12
C ASP A 60 21.07 1.27 -9.76
N TRP A 61 20.74 2.56 -9.77
CA TRP A 61 19.51 3.04 -10.46
C TRP A 61 19.50 2.66 -11.96
N ALA A 62 20.66 2.77 -12.63
CA ALA A 62 20.81 2.40 -14.02
C ALA A 62 20.58 0.90 -14.27
N GLY A 63 21.03 0.03 -13.37
CA GLY A 63 20.77 -1.41 -13.45
C GLY A 63 19.30 -1.74 -13.21
N PHE A 64 18.63 -1.04 -12.30
CA PHE A 64 17.18 -1.17 -12.10
C PHE A 64 16.39 -0.77 -13.34
N GLU A 65 16.70 0.38 -13.95
CA GLU A 65 16.02 0.85 -15.16
C GLU A 65 16.21 -0.13 -16.32
N ASN A 66 17.41 -0.69 -16.47
CA ASN A 66 17.67 -1.69 -17.49
C ASN A 66 16.88 -2.99 -17.23
N ARG A 67 16.82 -3.48 -15.98
CA ARG A 67 16.00 -4.65 -15.63
C ARG A 67 14.51 -4.41 -15.88
N LEU A 68 14.02 -3.21 -15.57
CA LEU A 68 12.63 -2.82 -15.77
C LEU A 68 12.27 -2.76 -17.26
N THR A 69 13.09 -2.10 -18.08
CA THR A 69 12.86 -1.97 -19.52
C THR A 69 12.93 -3.31 -20.24
N VAL A 70 13.88 -4.18 -19.86
CA VAL A 70 13.96 -5.55 -20.37
C VAL A 70 12.70 -6.35 -19.99
N GLY A 71 12.25 -6.25 -18.74
CA GLY A 71 11.01 -6.90 -18.27
C GLY A 71 9.76 -6.45 -19.05
N LEU A 72 9.61 -5.13 -19.25
CA LEU A 72 8.50 -4.56 -20.02
C LEU A 72 8.52 -4.98 -21.50
N ASN A 73 9.71 -5.05 -22.10
CA ASN A 73 9.84 -5.46 -23.49
C ASN A 73 9.55 -6.95 -23.68
N LYS A 74 9.89 -7.81 -22.71
CA LYS A 74 9.54 -9.23 -22.74
C LYS A 74 8.02 -9.45 -22.75
N ILE A 75 7.29 -8.74 -21.90
CA ILE A 75 5.82 -8.81 -21.83
C ILE A 75 5.19 -8.33 -23.16
N LYS A 76 5.74 -7.26 -23.76
CA LYS A 76 5.28 -6.75 -25.06
C LYS A 76 5.58 -7.73 -26.21
N ALA A 77 6.73 -8.41 -26.18
CA ALA A 77 7.11 -9.39 -27.20
C ALA A 77 6.20 -10.62 -27.14
N GLU A 78 5.90 -11.14 -25.95
CA GLU A 78 4.97 -12.26 -25.75
C GLU A 78 3.53 -11.91 -26.20
N GLN A 79 3.12 -10.65 -26.10
CA GLN A 79 1.84 -10.19 -26.67
C GLN A 79 1.85 -10.02 -28.19
N LYS A 80 2.98 -9.63 -28.78
CA LYS A 80 3.09 -9.36 -30.23
C LYS A 80 3.06 -10.64 -31.05
N ASP A 81 3.63 -11.73 -30.55
CA ASP A 81 3.58 -13.04 -31.22
C ASP A 81 2.16 -13.62 -31.30
N ARG A 82 1.27 -13.26 -30.37
CA ARG A 82 -0.15 -13.65 -30.45
C ARG A 82 -0.96 -12.84 -31.47
N ARG A 83 -0.44 -11.72 -31.99
CA ARG A 83 -1.09 -10.93 -33.04
C ARG A 83 -0.65 -11.31 -34.47
N GLY A 84 0.36 -12.16 -34.62
CA GLY A 84 0.91 -12.57 -35.93
C GLY A 84 0.06 -13.56 -36.73
N PHE A 85 -0.99 -14.14 -36.15
CA PHE A 85 -1.83 -15.14 -36.82
C PHE A 85 -3.18 -14.59 -37.35
N TRP A 86 -3.48 -13.31 -37.15
CA TRP A 86 -4.82 -12.74 -37.42
C TRP A 86 -4.90 -11.73 -38.57
N VAL A 87 -3.91 -11.68 -39.46
CA VAL A 87 -4.01 -10.86 -40.69
C VAL A 87 -3.56 -11.65 -41.91
N SER A 88 -4.45 -12.52 -42.39
CA SER A 88 -4.52 -12.88 -43.81
C SER A 88 -5.96 -13.20 -44.19
N ILE A 89 -6.82 -12.19 -44.14
CA ILE A 89 -8.20 -12.30 -44.66
C ILE A 89 -8.18 -11.77 -46.11
N PRO A 90 -8.42 -12.61 -47.13
CA PRO A 90 -8.47 -12.16 -48.52
C PRO A 90 -9.69 -11.24 -48.79
N ALA A 91 -9.56 -10.43 -49.84
CA ALA A 91 -10.24 -9.15 -50.02
C ALA A 91 -11.77 -9.11 -50.28
N PRO A 92 -12.58 -10.18 -50.42
CA PRO A 92 -14.03 -10.01 -50.48
C PRO A 92 -14.77 -10.12 -49.14
N ALA A 93 -14.09 -10.39 -48.01
CA ALA A 93 -14.75 -10.56 -46.71
C ALA A 93 -15.09 -9.23 -45.98
N TRP A 94 -14.53 -8.10 -46.42
CA TRP A 94 -14.72 -6.81 -45.74
C TRP A 94 -16.10 -6.21 -45.99
N ALA A 95 -16.74 -6.56 -47.11
CA ALA A 95 -18.09 -6.08 -47.46
C ALA A 95 -19.18 -6.69 -46.56
N MET A 96 -19.05 -7.97 -46.21
CA MET A 96 -19.97 -8.64 -45.29
C MET A 96 -19.82 -8.11 -43.86
N SER A 97 -18.59 -7.84 -43.42
CA SER A 97 -18.33 -7.30 -42.09
C SER A 97 -18.89 -5.88 -41.93
N LEU A 98 -18.78 -5.04 -42.96
CA LEU A 98 -19.32 -3.67 -42.94
C LEU A 98 -20.86 -3.69 -42.89
N MET A 99 -21.49 -4.63 -43.60
CA MET A 99 -22.94 -4.81 -43.57
C MET A 99 -23.44 -5.28 -42.20
N VAL A 100 -22.74 -6.21 -41.54
CA VAL A 100 -23.09 -6.66 -40.17
C VAL A 100 -22.91 -5.52 -39.17
N LEU A 101 -21.85 -4.70 -39.30
CA LEU A 101 -21.61 -3.56 -38.42
C LEU A 101 -22.71 -2.50 -38.58
N ILE A 102 -23.10 -2.19 -39.81
CA ILE A 102 -24.24 -1.30 -40.10
C ILE A 102 -25.53 -1.89 -39.54
N MET A 103 -25.76 -3.20 -39.69
CA MET A 103 -26.96 -3.85 -39.20
C MET A 103 -27.03 -3.86 -37.66
N VAL A 104 -25.92 -4.08 -36.96
CA VAL A 104 -25.84 -4.00 -35.50
C VAL A 104 -26.01 -2.57 -35.00
N VAL A 105 -25.41 -1.58 -35.65
CA VAL A 105 -25.63 -0.16 -35.32
C VAL A 105 -27.08 0.22 -35.53
N PHE A 106 -27.69 -0.20 -36.64
CA PHE A 106 -29.11 0.01 -36.92
C PHE A 106 -29.98 -0.68 -35.87
N MET A 107 -29.68 -1.93 -35.53
CA MET A 107 -30.40 -2.70 -34.51
C MET A 107 -30.32 -2.02 -33.13
N VAL A 108 -29.15 -1.53 -32.72
CA VAL A 108 -28.96 -0.81 -31.45
C VAL A 108 -29.65 0.55 -31.45
N PHE A 109 -29.75 1.22 -32.60
CA PHE A 109 -30.43 2.51 -32.71
C PHE A 109 -31.95 2.37 -32.77
N PHE A 110 -32.45 1.32 -33.45
CA PHE A 110 -33.88 1.09 -33.68
C PHE A 110 -34.54 0.19 -32.63
N LEU A 111 -33.82 -0.76 -32.01
CA LEU A 111 -34.30 -1.52 -30.85
C LEU A 111 -33.89 -0.89 -29.53
N LYS A 112 -33.39 0.35 -29.52
CA LYS A 112 -33.03 1.05 -28.29
C LYS A 112 -34.27 1.14 -27.41
N PRO A 113 -34.37 0.35 -26.31
CA PRO A 113 -35.40 0.60 -25.34
C PRO A 113 -35.07 1.94 -24.70
N GLU A 114 -36.06 2.80 -24.44
CA GLU A 114 -35.93 4.02 -23.64
C GLU A 114 -35.63 3.71 -22.16
N GLY A 115 -34.73 2.75 -21.90
CA GLY A 115 -34.19 2.43 -20.59
C GLY A 115 -32.91 3.23 -20.40
N ASN A 116 -33.02 4.31 -19.64
CA ASN A 116 -31.92 5.12 -19.11
C ASN A 116 -31.02 4.32 -18.16
N ASN A 117 -30.35 3.30 -18.68
CA ASN A 117 -29.35 2.54 -17.95
C ASN A 117 -28.03 2.78 -18.67
N GLY A 118 -27.47 3.97 -18.46
CA GLY A 118 -26.05 4.19 -18.65
C GLY A 118 -25.34 3.05 -17.92
N LEU A 119 -24.66 2.20 -18.68
CA LEU A 119 -23.94 1.05 -18.18
C LEU A 119 -22.90 1.57 -17.18
N GLN A 120 -23.23 1.48 -15.90
CA GLN A 120 -22.42 1.96 -14.79
C GLN A 120 -21.23 1.00 -14.61
N LEU A 121 -20.30 1.00 -15.56
CA LEU A 121 -19.00 0.34 -15.37
C LEU A 121 -18.27 0.93 -14.14
N ALA A 122 -18.62 2.16 -13.75
CA ALA A 122 -18.23 2.80 -12.50
C ALA A 122 -18.85 2.16 -11.24
N SER A 123 -20.03 1.52 -11.33
CA SER A 123 -20.67 0.84 -10.19
C SER A 123 -20.03 -0.52 -9.88
N LEU A 124 -19.48 -1.21 -10.88
CA LEU A 124 -18.73 -2.45 -10.66
C LEU A 124 -17.34 -2.22 -10.04
N LEU A 125 -16.83 -0.98 -10.09
CA LEU A 125 -15.59 -0.56 -9.43
C LEU A 125 -15.85 0.28 -8.16
N SER A 126 -17.13 0.51 -7.82
CA SER A 126 -17.53 1.19 -6.59
C SER A 126 -17.32 0.22 -5.43
N TYR A 127 -16.22 0.44 -4.70
CA TYR A 127 -15.90 -0.28 -3.47
C TYR A 127 -17.06 -0.22 -2.45
N GLU A 128 -17.86 0.85 -2.48
CA GLU A 128 -19.00 1.05 -1.59
C GLU A 128 -20.13 0.04 -1.83
N ASP A 129 -20.45 -0.27 -3.10
CA ASP A 129 -21.52 -1.22 -3.44
C ASP A 129 -21.11 -2.68 -3.17
N SER A 130 -19.82 -3.00 -3.37
CA SER A 130 -19.26 -4.30 -3.00
C SER A 130 -19.25 -4.54 -1.49
N TYR A 131 -19.03 -3.49 -0.68
CA TYR A 131 -19.08 -3.60 0.78
C TYR A 131 -20.52 -3.73 1.30
N LEU A 132 -21.45 -2.95 0.75
CA LEU A 132 -22.86 -3.01 1.12
C LEU A 132 -23.47 -4.38 0.82
N SER A 133 -23.24 -4.92 -0.38
CA SER A 133 -23.69 -6.26 -0.75
C SER A 133 -23.11 -7.34 0.16
N LEU A 134 -21.81 -7.26 0.47
CA LEU A 134 -21.18 -8.19 1.40
C LEU A 134 -21.80 -8.09 2.81
N SER A 135 -22.04 -6.88 3.32
CA SER A 135 -22.68 -6.69 4.63
C SER A 135 -24.11 -7.22 4.68
N GLN A 136 -24.85 -7.10 3.59
CA GLN A 136 -26.22 -7.59 3.49
C GLN A 136 -26.24 -9.13 3.48
N ILE A 137 -25.35 -9.76 2.71
CA ILE A 137 -25.21 -11.22 2.66
C ILE A 137 -24.81 -11.79 4.04
N ILE A 138 -23.86 -11.14 4.72
CA ILE A 138 -23.41 -11.54 6.06
C ILE A 138 -24.52 -11.34 7.11
N SER A 139 -25.35 -10.30 6.96
CA SER A 139 -26.45 -10.03 7.89
C SER A 139 -27.67 -10.93 7.68
N GLU A 140 -27.86 -11.47 6.48
CA GLU A 140 -28.99 -12.37 6.16
C GLU A 140 -28.72 -13.81 6.61
N ASP A 141 -27.46 -14.24 6.69
CA ASP A 141 -27.09 -15.61 7.06
C ASP A 141 -26.10 -15.64 8.24
N GLU A 142 -26.64 -15.89 9.43
CA GLU A 142 -25.90 -16.00 10.70
C GLU A 142 -24.86 -17.14 10.68
N SER A 143 -25.10 -18.19 9.89
CA SER A 143 -24.16 -19.32 9.74
C SER A 143 -22.96 -18.95 8.86
N LEU A 144 -23.17 -18.12 7.84
CA LEU A 144 -22.09 -17.57 7.01
C LEU A 144 -21.24 -16.57 7.80
N ALA A 145 -21.87 -15.72 8.62
CA ALA A 145 -21.18 -14.76 9.47
C ALA A 145 -20.21 -15.44 10.46
N SER A 146 -20.66 -16.52 11.11
CA SER A 146 -19.82 -17.28 12.04
C SER A 146 -18.64 -17.95 11.33
N ARG A 147 -18.86 -18.58 10.17
CA ARG A 147 -17.79 -19.21 9.37
C ARG A 147 -16.76 -18.20 8.87
N LEU A 148 -17.20 -17.03 8.41
CA LEU A 148 -16.29 -15.97 7.97
C LEU A 148 -15.45 -15.47 9.15
N ASN A 149 -16.05 -15.29 10.32
CA ASN A 149 -15.34 -14.87 11.51
C ASN A 149 -14.30 -15.90 11.95
N GLU A 150 -14.63 -17.20 11.87
CA GLU A 150 -13.69 -18.29 12.13
C GLU A 150 -12.51 -18.29 11.15
N GLU A 151 -12.77 -18.11 9.85
CA GLU A 151 -11.72 -18.06 8.81
C GLU A 151 -10.82 -16.82 8.97
N ILE A 152 -11.39 -15.66 9.31
CA ILE A 152 -10.62 -14.44 9.58
C ILE A 152 -9.72 -14.66 10.80
N VAL A 153 -10.26 -15.22 11.89
CA VAL A 153 -9.48 -15.50 13.10
C VAL A 153 -8.37 -16.52 12.81
N ASP A 154 -8.65 -17.57 12.04
CA ASP A 154 -7.63 -18.57 11.67
C ASP A 154 -6.52 -17.95 10.82
N SER A 155 -6.86 -17.12 9.82
CA SER A 155 -5.86 -16.42 9.00
C SER A 155 -4.98 -15.48 9.82
N ILE A 156 -5.55 -14.71 10.75
CA ILE A 156 -4.80 -13.81 11.64
C ILE A 156 -3.90 -14.62 12.59
N VAL A 157 -4.40 -15.70 13.18
CA VAL A 157 -3.61 -16.57 14.07
C VAL A 157 -2.47 -17.25 13.32
N LYS A 158 -2.68 -17.61 12.06
CA LYS A 158 -1.65 -18.20 11.20
C LYS A 158 -0.55 -17.19 10.87
N GLU A 159 -0.92 -15.96 10.49
CA GLU A 159 0.03 -14.86 10.27
C GLU A 159 0.84 -14.56 11.54
N ILE A 160 0.18 -14.47 12.70
CA ILE A 160 0.86 -14.22 13.99
C ILE A 160 1.77 -15.38 14.39
N LYS A 161 1.37 -16.64 14.16
CA LYS A 161 2.23 -17.80 14.46
C LYS A 161 3.48 -17.85 13.58
N ASP A 162 3.36 -17.46 12.31
CA ASP A 162 4.50 -17.35 11.41
C ASP A 162 5.45 -16.22 11.88
N ASP A 163 4.92 -15.14 12.45
CA ASP A 163 5.71 -14.09 13.10
C ASP A 163 6.32 -14.51 14.45
N GLU A 164 5.67 -15.36 15.25
CA GLU A 164 6.19 -15.87 16.53
C GLU A 164 7.45 -16.75 16.34
N VAL A 165 7.53 -17.45 15.21
CA VAL A 165 8.74 -18.16 14.75
C VAL A 165 9.87 -17.16 14.42
N TYR A 166 9.53 -15.96 13.95
CA TYR A 166 10.48 -14.87 13.73
C TYR A 166 10.98 -14.25 15.06
N VAL A 167 10.10 -14.13 16.07
CA VAL A 167 10.44 -13.59 17.40
C VAL A 167 11.38 -14.51 18.19
N GLN A 168 11.27 -15.83 18.05
CA GLN A 168 12.22 -16.78 18.68
C GLN A 168 13.63 -16.63 18.09
N ASN A 169 13.76 -16.41 16.77
CA ASN A 169 15.05 -16.17 16.13
C ASN A 169 15.67 -14.82 16.51
N LEU A 170 14.85 -13.81 16.84
CA LEU A 170 15.32 -12.51 17.32
C LEU A 170 15.86 -12.56 18.76
N LYS A 171 15.30 -13.41 19.64
CA LYS A 171 15.85 -13.61 20.99
C LYS A 171 17.26 -14.22 20.97
N GLN A 172 17.58 -15.04 19.97
CA GLN A 172 18.93 -15.58 19.79
C GLN A 172 19.94 -14.50 19.34
N ILE A 173 19.48 -13.44 18.69
CA ILE A 173 20.31 -12.31 18.25
C ILE A 173 20.60 -11.35 19.41
N ASP A 174 19.63 -11.11 20.30
CA ASP A 174 19.80 -10.25 21.49
C ASP A 174 20.84 -10.80 22.49
N ILE A 175 20.91 -12.13 22.65
CA ILE A 175 21.89 -12.77 23.55
C ILE A 175 23.33 -12.54 23.05
N ASN A 176 23.54 -12.46 21.73
CA ASN A 176 24.86 -12.17 21.15
C ASN A 176 25.25 -10.69 21.22
N GLN A 177 24.30 -9.76 21.36
CA GLN A 177 24.61 -8.33 21.49
C GLN A 177 25.05 -7.93 22.90
N GLN A 178 24.48 -8.54 23.96
CA GLN A 178 24.93 -8.25 25.34
C GLN A 178 26.40 -8.63 25.57
N GLN A 179 26.90 -9.68 24.91
CA GLN A 179 28.30 -10.10 24.98
C GLN A 179 29.26 -9.10 24.28
N ILE A 180 28.77 -8.31 23.32
CA ILE A 180 29.59 -7.32 22.59
C ILE A 180 29.71 -6.02 23.41
N TYR A 181 28.65 -5.59 24.11
CA TYR A 181 28.68 -4.36 24.90
C TYR A 181 29.46 -4.47 26.22
N GLU A 182 29.63 -5.69 26.75
CA GLU A 182 30.42 -5.94 27.97
C GLU A 182 31.94 -6.05 27.67
N TYR A 183 32.33 -6.40 26.43
CA TYR A 183 33.75 -6.45 26.01
C TYR A 183 34.35 -5.05 25.70
N ASP A 184 33.53 -4.10 25.26
CA ASP A 184 33.97 -2.73 24.94
C ASP A 184 34.03 -1.79 26.15
N THR A 185 33.37 -2.14 27.26
CA THR A 185 33.42 -1.34 28.50
C THR A 185 34.60 -1.68 29.39
N GLU A 186 35.09 -2.93 29.38
CA GLU A 186 36.28 -3.32 30.16
C GLU A 186 37.60 -2.81 29.54
N ASN A 187 37.68 -2.72 28.21
CA ASN A 187 38.89 -2.26 27.52
C ASN A 187 39.06 -0.74 27.48
N ASN A 188 37.98 0.05 27.61
CA ASN A 188 38.06 1.52 27.61
C ASN A 188 38.37 2.11 29.00
N LEU A 189 38.12 1.39 30.10
CA LEU A 189 38.43 1.86 31.46
C LEU A 189 39.90 1.63 31.88
N LEU A 190 40.65 0.85 31.10
CA LEU A 190 42.08 0.60 31.33
C LEU A 190 42.99 1.57 30.55
N ASN A 191 42.45 2.39 29.63
CA ASN A 191 43.26 3.23 28.74
C ASN A 191 43.27 4.74 29.12
N GLU A 192 42.49 5.17 30.13
CA GLU A 192 42.46 6.58 30.59
C GLU A 192 43.35 6.87 31.81
N ASN A 193 44.05 5.88 32.36
CA ASN A 193 45.01 6.07 33.46
C ASN A 193 46.45 5.95 32.98
N PHE A 194 46.96 6.91 32.19
CA PHE A 194 48.41 7.06 32.06
C PHE A 194 48.85 8.50 31.74
N ILE A 195 49.56 9.08 32.72
CA ILE A 195 50.58 10.14 32.67
C ILE A 195 50.10 11.61 32.77
N LEU A 196 50.21 12.15 34.01
CA LEU A 196 50.81 13.47 34.26
C LEU A 196 52.34 13.35 34.19
N PRO A 197 53.10 14.36 33.71
CA PRO A 197 53.83 15.25 34.63
C PRO A 197 53.77 16.73 34.19
N GLU A 198 53.59 17.67 35.13
CA GLU A 198 54.61 18.44 35.87
C GLU A 198 55.41 19.48 35.06
N GLU A 199 55.23 20.73 35.52
CA GLU A 199 56.19 21.84 35.65
C GLU A 199 57.25 22.13 34.58
N LYS A 200 57.15 23.31 33.96
CA LYS A 200 57.87 24.53 34.40
C LYS A 200 57.40 25.78 33.68
#